data_AF-A0AB37ARQ4-F1
#
_entry.id   AF-A0AB37ARQ4-F1
#
_cell.length_a   1.000
_cell.length_b   1.000
_cell.length_c   1.000
_cell.angle_alpha   90.00
_cell.angle_beta   90.00
_cell.angle_gamma   90.00
#
_symmetry.space_group_name_H-M   'P 1'
#
loop_
_entity.id
_entity.type
_entity.pdbx_description
1 polymer ?
#
loop_
_entity_poly.entity_id
_entity_poly.type
_entity_poly.pdbx_seq_one_letter_code
_entity_poly.pdbx_strand_id
1 'polypeptide(L)'
;MSSVEQRPPFQELGMWQKDQLDRIVKADDLRISPFRDDRKTYGTPTWIWCVQVGGELYVRGYNGTASRWYQAAVKQRAGRISAAGSVIDVSFEPVSGQVNDGIDEAYKAKYHASPYLRPMISDRARAATVKVVPRDVSTGETGQAIPGLLSQNSSEGTSL
;
A
#
# COMPACT_ATOMS: atom_id res chain seq x y z
N MET A 1 -38.81 12.66 13.70
CA MET A 1 -37.37 12.81 13.98
C MET A 1 -36.71 11.49 13.62
N SER A 2 -36.18 11.38 12.42
CA SER A 2 -35.41 10.21 11.99
C SER A 2 -34.06 10.71 11.53
N SER A 3 -33.06 10.36 12.32
CA SER A 3 -31.66 10.67 12.11
C SER A 3 -31.22 10.11 10.75
N VAL A 4 -30.84 10.97 9.82
CA VAL A 4 -30.19 10.56 8.58
C VAL A 4 -28.79 10.13 8.97
N GLU A 5 -28.59 8.81 9.08
CA GLU A 5 -27.28 8.20 9.24
C GLU A 5 -26.49 8.53 7.98
N GLN A 6 -25.62 9.54 8.09
CA GLN A 6 -24.73 9.96 7.03
C GLN A 6 -23.74 8.82 6.77
N ARG A 7 -24.07 7.97 5.80
CA ARG A 7 -23.14 7.04 5.18
C ARG A 7 -21.91 7.86 4.73
N PRO A 8 -20.68 7.56 5.19
CA PRO A 8 -19.53 8.34 4.79
C PRO A 8 -19.36 8.24 3.25
N PRO A 9 -18.81 9.28 2.60
CA PRO A 9 -18.62 9.27 1.16
C PRO A 9 -17.78 8.04 0.79
N PHE A 10 -18.19 7.34 -0.27
CA PHE A 10 -17.47 6.20 -0.83
C PHE A 10 -15.98 6.51 -0.86
N GLN A 11 -15.18 5.75 -0.10
CA GLN A 11 -13.73 5.84 -0.19
C GLN A 11 -13.36 5.56 -1.64
N GLU A 12 -12.71 6.52 -2.28
CA GLU A 12 -12.31 6.42 -3.67
C GLU A 12 -11.22 5.34 -3.76
N LEU A 13 -11.61 4.18 -4.25
CA LEU A 13 -10.83 2.94 -4.24
C LEU A 13 -9.51 3.15 -5.00
N GLY A 14 -8.40 3.10 -4.27
CA GLY A 14 -7.05 3.15 -4.87
C GLY A 14 -6.35 4.50 -4.83
N MET A 15 -6.85 5.51 -4.09
CA MET A 15 -6.09 6.74 -3.84
C MET A 15 -5.67 6.89 -2.39
N TRP A 16 -4.56 7.58 -2.18
CA TRP A 16 -4.13 7.93 -0.84
C TRP A 16 -4.99 9.05 -0.26
N GLN A 17 -5.47 8.86 0.97
CA GLN A 17 -5.98 9.98 1.74
C GLN A 17 -4.82 10.96 2.02
N LYS A 18 -5.04 12.25 1.80
CA LYS A 18 -4.00 13.28 1.91
C LYS A 18 -3.27 13.24 3.25
N ASP A 19 -4.01 13.24 4.36
CA ASP A 19 -3.42 13.23 5.70
C ASP A 19 -2.66 11.94 6.01
N GLN A 20 -3.05 10.82 5.39
CA GLN A 20 -2.34 9.57 5.51
C GLN A 20 -1.01 9.61 4.74
N LEU A 21 -1.04 10.09 3.49
CA LEU A 21 0.15 10.22 2.65
C LEU A 21 1.16 11.19 3.25
N ASP A 22 0.69 12.35 3.70
CA ASP A 22 1.53 13.38 4.30
C ASP A 22 2.22 12.85 5.56
N ARG A 23 1.53 12.02 6.38
CA ARG A 23 2.13 11.33 7.53
C ARG A 23 3.20 10.30 7.12
N ILE A 24 2.91 9.48 6.10
CA ILE A 24 3.85 8.46 5.59
C ILE A 24 5.14 9.14 5.09
N VAL A 25 5.02 10.19 4.29
CA VAL A 25 6.17 10.90 3.71
C VAL A 25 6.97 11.62 4.79
N LYS A 26 6.31 12.24 5.77
CA LYS A 26 6.96 12.98 6.86
C LYS A 26 7.70 12.05 7.85
N ALA A 27 7.19 10.84 8.10
CA ALA A 27 7.78 9.91 9.05
C ALA A 27 9.15 9.36 8.59
N ASP A 28 9.37 9.28 7.28
CA ASP A 28 10.61 8.79 6.65
C ASP A 28 11.03 7.38 7.13
N ASP A 29 10.09 6.58 7.59
CA ASP A 29 10.29 5.25 8.16
C ASP A 29 9.76 4.12 7.27
N LEU A 30 9.43 4.44 6.00
CA LEU A 30 8.78 3.53 5.08
C LEU A 30 9.59 2.23 4.90
N ARG A 31 8.93 1.11 5.20
CA ARG A 31 9.40 -0.21 4.80
C ARG A 31 8.41 -0.86 3.86
N ILE A 32 8.94 -1.51 2.83
CA ILE A 32 8.13 -2.24 1.85
C ILE A 32 8.39 -3.74 1.98
N SER A 33 7.33 -4.50 1.75
CA SER A 33 7.34 -5.96 1.75
C SER A 33 6.46 -6.47 0.61
N PRO A 34 6.99 -6.57 -0.62
CA PRO A 34 6.30 -7.25 -1.71
C PRO A 34 5.99 -8.71 -1.35
N PHE A 35 4.97 -9.30 -1.99
CA PHE A 35 4.75 -10.73 -1.82
C PHE A 35 5.96 -11.56 -2.27
N ARG A 36 6.12 -12.73 -1.67
CA ARG A 36 6.99 -13.79 -2.21
C ARG A 36 6.29 -14.51 -3.36
N ASP A 37 6.99 -15.47 -3.97
CA ASP A 37 6.47 -16.25 -5.10
C ASP A 37 5.23 -17.09 -4.73
N ASP A 38 5.02 -17.39 -3.45
CA ASP A 38 3.81 -18.06 -2.96
C ASP A 38 2.55 -17.16 -2.99
N ARG A 39 2.71 -15.85 -3.22
CA ARG A 39 1.65 -14.83 -3.20
C ARG A 39 0.83 -14.78 -1.91
N LYS A 40 1.36 -15.35 -0.83
CA LYS A 40 0.71 -15.44 0.48
C LYS A 40 1.56 -14.80 1.57
N THR A 41 2.88 -15.03 1.52
CA THR A 41 3.80 -14.48 2.51
C THR A 41 4.48 -13.22 1.99
N TYR A 42 4.77 -12.31 2.90
CA TYR A 42 5.48 -11.08 2.60
C TYR A 42 6.99 -11.30 2.60
N GLY A 43 7.68 -10.59 1.72
CA GLY A 43 9.13 -10.47 1.74
C GLY A 43 9.63 -9.79 3.00
N THR A 44 10.96 -9.80 3.19
CA THR A 44 11.58 -9.11 4.32
C THR A 44 11.34 -7.60 4.20
N PRO A 45 10.83 -6.94 5.27
CA PRO A 45 10.67 -5.49 5.28
C PRO A 45 11.97 -4.78 4.93
N THR A 46 11.95 -4.00 3.87
CA THR A 46 13.11 -3.25 3.37
C THR A 46 12.85 -1.76 3.55
N TRP A 47 13.74 -1.05 4.24
CA TRP A 47 13.62 0.40 4.40
C TRP A 47 13.93 1.13 3.09
N ILE A 48 13.06 2.05 2.68
CA ILE A 48 13.09 2.71 1.38
C ILE A 48 12.72 4.17 1.51
N TRP A 49 13.46 5.03 0.81
CA TRP A 49 13.11 6.44 0.70
C TRP A 49 11.88 6.63 -0.18
N CYS A 50 11.00 7.53 0.25
CA CYS A 50 9.77 7.84 -0.46
C CYS A 50 9.57 9.34 -0.63
N VAL A 51 8.86 9.68 -1.70
CA VAL A 51 8.44 11.04 -2.03
C VAL A 51 7.01 11.03 -2.50
N GLN A 52 6.36 12.19 -2.39
CA GLN A 52 5.00 12.41 -2.89
C GLN A 52 5.05 13.37 -4.07
N VAL A 53 4.33 13.04 -5.14
CA VAL A 53 4.16 13.88 -6.33
C VAL A 53 2.70 13.79 -6.74
N GLY A 54 2.02 14.93 -6.87
CA GLY A 54 0.62 14.97 -7.35
C GLY A 54 -0.39 14.18 -6.50
N GLY A 55 -0.13 14.00 -5.19
CA GLY A 55 -1.00 13.20 -4.31
C GLY A 55 -0.74 11.70 -4.36
N GLU A 56 0.33 11.26 -5.02
CA GLU A 56 0.70 9.85 -5.14
C GLU A 56 2.05 9.56 -4.47
N LEU A 57 2.23 8.32 -4.01
CA LEU A 57 3.43 7.87 -3.33
C LEU A 57 4.38 7.18 -4.31
N TYR A 58 5.64 7.63 -4.34
CA TYR A 58 6.68 7.07 -5.19
C TYR A 58 7.88 6.61 -4.37
N VAL A 59 8.46 5.50 -4.79
CA VAL A 59 9.69 4.92 -4.24
C VAL A 59 10.66 4.54 -5.35
N ARG A 60 11.95 4.47 -5.02
CA ARG A 60 13.00 4.05 -5.94
C ARG A 60 13.95 3.03 -5.35
N GLY A 61 14.35 2.07 -6.19
CA GLY A 61 15.43 1.16 -5.88
C GLY A 61 16.77 1.89 -5.96
N TYR A 62 17.42 2.12 -4.81
CA TYR A 62 18.78 2.66 -4.78
C TYR A 62 19.73 1.84 -5.66
N ASN A 63 19.58 0.51 -5.68
CA ASN A 63 20.39 -0.38 -6.51
C ASN A 63 19.87 -0.54 -7.95
N GLY A 64 18.91 0.29 -8.35
CA GLY A 64 18.20 0.14 -9.61
C GLY A 64 17.40 -1.16 -9.70
N THR A 65 17.21 -1.64 -10.92
CA THR A 65 16.37 -2.81 -11.24
C THR A 65 16.94 -4.13 -10.70
N ALA A 66 18.20 -4.15 -10.27
CA ALA A 66 18.83 -5.27 -9.58
C ALA A 66 18.37 -5.43 -8.11
N SER A 67 17.60 -4.47 -7.58
CA SER A 67 17.10 -4.55 -6.20
C SER A 67 16.11 -5.71 -6.05
N ARG A 68 16.37 -6.65 -5.11
CA ARG A 68 15.51 -7.83 -4.91
C ARG A 68 14.05 -7.47 -4.62
N TRP A 69 13.83 -6.45 -3.79
CA TRP A 69 12.48 -5.96 -3.51
C TRP A 69 11.81 -5.43 -4.78
N TYR A 70 12.55 -4.74 -5.66
CA TYR A 70 11.99 -4.15 -6.89
C TYR A 70 11.54 -5.25 -7.84
N GLN A 71 12.39 -6.27 -8.02
CA GLN A 71 12.04 -7.43 -8.83
C GLN A 71 10.79 -8.13 -8.30
N ALA A 72 10.68 -8.33 -6.99
CA ALA A 72 9.48 -8.89 -6.36
C ALA A 72 8.25 -7.98 -6.53
N ALA A 73 8.40 -6.67 -6.33
CA ALA A 73 7.32 -5.69 -6.49
C ALA A 73 6.78 -5.65 -7.93
N VAL A 74 7.68 -5.66 -8.93
CA VAL A 74 7.33 -5.68 -10.35
C VAL A 74 6.66 -6.99 -10.73
N LYS A 75 7.20 -8.12 -10.27
CA LYS A 75 6.67 -9.47 -10.57
C LYS A 75 5.30 -9.70 -9.94
N GLN A 76 5.15 -9.36 -8.67
CA GLN A 76 3.94 -9.69 -7.90
C GLN A 76 2.87 -8.60 -7.95
N ARG A 77 3.23 -7.35 -8.27
CA ARG A 77 2.33 -6.19 -8.33
C ARG A 77 1.59 -5.85 -7.04
N ALA A 78 1.83 -6.58 -5.96
CA ALA A 78 1.13 -6.44 -4.70
C ALA A 78 2.03 -6.80 -3.52
N GLY A 79 1.67 -6.27 -2.35
CA GLY A 79 2.30 -6.55 -1.08
C GLY A 79 1.83 -5.56 -0.04
N ARG A 80 2.73 -5.15 0.83
CA ARG A 80 2.42 -4.31 1.98
C ARG A 80 3.51 -3.31 2.26
N ILE A 81 3.14 -2.19 2.86
CA ILE A 81 4.08 -1.24 3.46
C ILE A 81 3.82 -1.10 4.96
N SER A 82 4.85 -0.68 5.68
CA SER A 82 4.73 -0.16 7.04
C SER A 82 5.36 1.23 7.11
N ALA A 83 4.62 2.22 7.58
CA ALA A 83 5.08 3.60 7.76
C ALA A 83 4.17 4.34 8.74
N ALA A 84 4.72 5.32 9.44
CA ALA A 84 3.98 6.15 10.40
C ALA A 84 3.14 5.31 11.41
N GLY A 85 3.71 4.19 11.86
CA GLY A 85 3.05 3.24 12.78
C GLY A 85 1.90 2.42 12.19
N SER A 86 1.60 2.57 10.90
CA SER A 86 0.52 1.85 10.21
C SER A 86 1.07 0.79 9.26
N VAL A 87 0.27 -0.24 9.02
CA VAL A 87 0.56 -1.31 8.06
C VAL A 87 -0.55 -1.33 7.02
N ILE A 88 -0.19 -1.19 5.74
CA ILE A 88 -1.14 -0.93 4.66
C ILE A 88 -0.84 -1.89 3.50
N ASP A 89 -1.86 -2.58 3.01
CA ASP A 89 -1.75 -3.41 1.82
C ASP A 89 -1.77 -2.51 0.57
N VAL A 90 -0.90 -2.79 -0.39
CA VAL A 90 -0.62 -1.91 -1.52
C VAL A 90 -0.44 -2.68 -2.83
N SER A 91 -0.63 -1.98 -3.94
CA SER A 91 -0.18 -2.40 -5.27
C SER A 91 1.08 -1.65 -5.66
N PHE A 92 1.92 -2.31 -6.47
CA PHE A 92 3.17 -1.76 -6.97
C PHE A 92 3.12 -1.61 -8.49
N GLU A 93 3.19 -0.38 -8.96
CA GLU A 93 3.13 0.00 -10.37
C GLU A 93 4.47 0.60 -10.80
N PRO A 94 5.29 -0.10 -11.59
CA PRO A 94 6.52 0.46 -12.13
C PRO A 94 6.22 1.59 -13.09
N VAL A 95 7.04 2.61 -13.00
CA VAL A 95 6.85 3.85 -13.72
C VAL A 95 8.10 4.16 -14.52
N SER A 96 7.89 4.67 -15.73
CA SER A 96 8.95 5.13 -16.62
C SER A 96 8.52 6.42 -17.33
N GLY A 97 9.46 7.13 -17.94
CA GLY A 97 9.19 8.36 -18.68
C GLY A 97 9.17 9.63 -17.82
N GLN A 98 8.49 10.66 -18.32
CA GLN A 98 8.63 12.07 -17.93
C GLN A 98 8.28 12.38 -16.46
N VAL A 99 7.43 11.56 -15.82
CA VAL A 99 7.11 11.72 -14.39
C VAL A 99 8.34 11.59 -13.48
N ASN A 100 9.41 10.96 -13.95
CA ASN A 100 10.68 10.87 -13.22
C ASN A 100 11.28 12.23 -12.89
N ASP A 101 11.08 13.25 -13.71
CA ASP A 101 11.63 14.59 -13.43
C ASP A 101 10.93 15.23 -12.23
N GLY A 102 9.61 15.10 -12.13
CA GLY A 102 8.87 15.56 -10.94
C GLY A 102 9.25 14.79 -9.67
N ILE A 103 9.53 13.49 -9.81
CA ILE A 103 10.00 12.64 -8.71
C ILE A 103 11.43 13.04 -8.29
N ASP A 104 12.31 13.38 -9.23
CA ASP A 104 13.65 13.88 -8.94
C ASP A 104 13.60 15.19 -8.15
N GLU A 105 12.77 16.14 -8.56
CA GLU A 105 12.61 17.40 -7.83
C GLU A 105 12.08 17.16 -6.42
N ALA A 106 11.16 16.22 -6.23
CA ALA A 106 10.69 15.84 -4.91
C ALA A 106 11.80 15.19 -4.05
N TYR A 107 12.64 14.33 -4.63
CA TYR A 107 13.81 13.76 -3.94
C TYR A 107 14.83 14.84 -3.59
N LYS A 108 15.10 15.77 -4.50
CA LYS A 108 16.00 16.91 -4.26
C LYS A 108 15.48 17.77 -3.11
N ALA A 109 14.21 18.14 -3.12
CA ALA A 109 13.61 18.94 -2.04
C ALA A 109 13.71 18.24 -0.68
N LYS A 110 13.32 16.95 -0.61
CA LYS A 110 13.26 16.21 0.65
C LYS A 110 14.64 15.82 1.20
N TYR A 111 15.57 15.41 0.34
CA TYR A 111 16.86 14.84 0.74
C TYR A 111 18.07 15.66 0.27
N HIS A 112 17.92 16.97 0.03
CA HIS A 112 18.99 17.86 -0.47
C HIS A 112 20.32 17.75 0.30
N ALA A 113 20.25 17.56 1.63
CA ALA A 113 21.42 17.47 2.50
C ALA A 113 22.10 16.08 2.49
N SER A 114 21.49 15.07 1.85
CA SER A 114 21.99 13.70 1.90
C SER A 114 23.03 13.42 0.81
N PRO A 115 24.19 12.83 1.16
CA PRO A 115 25.20 12.43 0.17
C PRO A 115 24.69 11.35 -0.80
N TYR A 116 23.64 10.62 -0.43
CA TYR A 116 23.04 9.56 -1.24
C TYR A 116 22.02 10.05 -2.28
N LEU A 117 21.73 11.36 -2.32
CA LEU A 117 20.79 11.94 -3.27
C LEU A 117 21.26 11.74 -4.72
N ARG A 118 22.53 12.03 -5.02
CA ARG A 118 23.05 11.96 -6.41
C ARG A 118 22.87 10.57 -7.03
N PRO A 119 23.22 9.45 -6.37
CA PRO A 119 22.89 8.12 -6.88
C PRO A 119 21.38 7.84 -6.99
N MET A 120 20.56 8.39 -6.09
CA MET A 120 19.10 8.14 -6.05
C MET A 120 18.33 8.78 -7.22
N ILE A 121 18.88 9.85 -7.82
CA ILE A 121 18.30 10.50 -9.01
C ILE A 121 19.01 10.12 -10.31
N SER A 122 19.92 9.14 -10.27
CA SER A 122 20.57 8.61 -11.48
C SER A 122 19.61 7.81 -12.36
N ASP A 123 19.91 7.66 -13.66
CA ASP A 123 19.11 6.86 -14.60
C ASP A 123 18.91 5.42 -14.12
N ARG A 124 19.90 4.86 -13.43
CA ARG A 124 19.83 3.52 -12.83
C ARG A 124 18.72 3.42 -11.79
N ALA A 125 18.61 4.43 -10.91
CA ALA A 125 17.59 4.47 -9.86
C ALA A 125 16.23 4.88 -10.44
N ARG A 126 16.20 5.81 -11.42
CA ARG A 126 15.01 6.19 -12.19
C ARG A 126 14.36 4.97 -12.86
N ALA A 127 15.16 4.06 -13.42
CA ALA A 127 14.67 2.80 -14.02
C ALA A 127 14.01 1.84 -13.01
N ALA A 128 14.18 2.07 -11.71
CA ALA A 128 13.58 1.30 -10.64
C ALA A 128 12.56 2.09 -9.82
N THR A 129 11.86 3.01 -10.49
CA THR A 129 10.77 3.79 -9.88
C THR A 129 9.49 2.98 -9.83
N VAL A 130 8.84 3.00 -8.66
CA VAL A 130 7.58 2.34 -8.42
C VAL A 130 6.62 3.32 -7.75
N LYS A 131 5.42 3.43 -8.31
CA LYS A 131 4.26 4.04 -7.67
C LYS A 131 3.64 3.02 -6.72
N VAL A 132 3.35 3.47 -5.51
CA VAL A 132 2.73 2.67 -4.45
C VAL A 132 1.29 3.13 -4.29
N VAL A 133 0.35 2.22 -4.49
CA VAL A 133 -1.09 2.50 -4.51
C VAL A 133 -1.75 1.77 -3.36
N PRO A 134 -2.54 2.43 -2.50
CA PRO A 134 -3.21 1.73 -1.41
C PRO A 134 -4.24 0.76 -1.98
N ARG A 135 -4.31 -0.44 -1.41
CA ARG A 135 -5.39 -1.38 -1.67
C ARG A 135 -6.37 -1.26 -0.53
N ASP A 136 -7.63 -1.07 -0.86
CA ASP A 136 -8.67 -1.22 0.14
C ASP A 136 -8.71 -2.68 0.57
N VAL A 137 -8.68 -2.91 1.86
CA VAL A 137 -9.13 -4.19 2.40
C VAL A 137 -10.64 -4.07 2.43
N SER A 138 -11.30 -4.39 1.31
CA SER A 138 -12.69 -4.87 1.41
C SER A 138 -12.62 -6.00 2.42
N THR A 139 -13.18 -5.73 3.61
CA THR A 139 -13.11 -6.60 4.78
C THR A 139 -13.22 -8.04 4.31
N GLY A 140 -12.15 -8.81 4.49
CA GLY A 140 -12.29 -10.25 4.38
C GLY A 140 -13.32 -10.63 5.45
N GLU A 141 -14.55 -10.89 5.03
CA GLU A 141 -15.57 -11.55 5.84
C GLU A 141 -15.03 -12.93 6.21
N THR A 142 -14.18 -12.96 7.22
CA THR A 142 -13.90 -14.15 8.00
C THR A 142 -14.71 -13.98 9.26
N GLY A 143 -15.89 -14.61 9.29
CA GLY A 143 -16.67 -14.81 10.50
C GLY A 143 -17.88 -13.90 10.66
N GLN A 144 -18.96 -14.15 9.91
CA GLN A 144 -20.30 -13.93 10.42
C GLN A 144 -21.05 -15.26 10.31
N ALA A 145 -21.22 -15.91 11.47
CA ALA A 145 -22.17 -16.99 11.62
C ALA A 145 -23.54 -16.48 11.17
N ILE A 146 -24.21 -17.24 10.30
CA ILE A 146 -25.59 -16.99 9.87
C ILE A 146 -26.49 -17.10 11.11
N PRO A 147 -27.07 -16.00 11.66
CA PRO A 147 -28.06 -16.11 12.70
C PRO A 147 -29.42 -16.19 12.02
N GLY A 148 -30.05 -17.36 12.08
CA GLY A 148 -31.44 -17.53 11.66
C GLY A 148 -31.63 -18.48 10.49
N LEU A 149 -31.57 -19.77 10.77
CA LEU A 149 -32.58 -20.67 10.20
C LEU A 149 -33.43 -21.18 11.36
N LEU A 150 -34.54 -20.48 11.60
CA LEU A 150 -35.70 -21.05 12.25
C LEU A 150 -36.16 -22.25 11.41
N SER A 151 -35.73 -23.45 11.79
CA SER A 151 -36.53 -24.64 11.49
C SER A 151 -37.48 -24.82 12.65
N GLN A 152 -38.66 -24.18 12.54
CA GLN A 152 -39.80 -24.69 13.27
C GLN A 152 -40.19 -26.01 12.60
N ASN A 153 -39.98 -27.11 13.29
CA ASN A 153 -40.93 -28.20 13.23
C ASN A 153 -40.93 -28.95 14.57
N SER A 154 -41.99 -28.68 15.34
CA SER A 154 -42.74 -29.59 16.21
C SER A 154 -42.39 -31.07 15.98
N SER A 155 -42.21 -31.95 16.96
CA SER A 155 -42.73 -32.01 18.33
C SER A 155 -42.15 -33.29 18.96
N GLU A 156 -41.61 -33.21 20.18
CA GLU A 156 -41.51 -34.37 21.07
C GLU A 156 -42.73 -34.36 22.01
N GLY A 157 -43.31 -35.53 22.24
CA GLY A 157 -44.50 -35.71 23.08
C GLY A 157 -44.85 -37.18 23.27
N THR A 158 -44.01 -37.86 24.04
CA THR A 158 -44.13 -39.22 24.54
C THR A 158 -45.32 -39.41 25.51
N SER A 159 -45.89 -40.62 25.47
CA SER A 159 -46.69 -41.36 26.48
C SER A 159 -48.15 -40.98 26.76
N LEU A 160 -49.05 -41.94 26.50
CA LEU A 160 -49.51 -42.93 27.49
C LEU A 160 -49.81 -44.27 26.81
#